data_AF-A0A6M0F0Y1-F1
#
_entry.id   AF-A0A6M0F0Y1-F1
#
_cell.length_a   1.000
_cell.length_b   1.000
_cell.length_c   1.000
_cell.angle_alpha   90.00
_cell.angle_beta   90.00
_cell.angle_gamma   90.00
#
_symmetry.space_group_name_H-M   'P 1'
#
loop_
_entity.id
_entity.type
_entity.pdbx_description
1 polymer ?
#
loop_
_entity_poly.entity_id
_entity_poly.type
_entity_poly.pdbx_seq_one_letter_code
_entity_poly.pdbx_strand_id
1 'polypeptide(L)'
;MVVLFRKSRDDLSLCKNHHWAFDKFWFTINDDYTIRVADNLREDSPHATPIKDFENKSIRLPAHEQYYPRLEALQWHRKAFFERGA
;
A
#
# COMPACT_ATOMS: atom_id res chain seq x y z
N MET A 1 6.95 5.59 7.77
CA MET A 1 6.11 4.56 8.43
C MET A 1 4.75 4.59 7.78
N VAL A 2 4.37 3.54 7.06
CA VAL A 2 3.02 3.45 6.47
C VAL A 2 2.08 3.03 7.59
N VAL A 3 1.31 4.00 8.10
CA VAL A 3 0.32 3.76 9.13
C VAL A 3 -1.01 3.58 8.43
N LEU A 4 -1.59 2.39 8.54
CA LEU A 4 -2.94 2.14 8.08
C LEU A 4 -3.89 2.30 9.24
N PHE A 5 -4.75 3.31 9.13
CA PHE A 5 -5.96 3.34 9.92
C PHE A 5 -7.14 3.11 8.98
N ARG A 6 -8.07 2.29 9.42
CA ARG A 6 -9.30 2.03 8.68
C ARG A 6 -10.26 3.19 8.91
N LYS A 7 -10.67 3.89 7.85
CA LYS A 7 -11.71 4.92 7.93
C LYS A 7 -13.10 4.34 7.68
N SER A 8 -13.22 3.37 6.77
CA SER A 8 -14.46 2.67 6.43
C SER A 8 -14.17 1.22 5.97
N ARG A 9 -15.18 0.43 5.58
CA ARG A 9 -14.99 -0.97 5.15
C ARG A 9 -14.09 -1.14 3.91
N ASP A 10 -13.99 -0.10 3.09
CA ASP A 10 -13.34 -0.15 1.77
C ASP A 10 -12.24 0.92 1.62
N ASP A 11 -11.95 1.70 2.68
CA ASP A 11 -11.02 2.84 2.64
C ASP A 11 -9.79 2.65 3.53
N LEU A 12 -8.62 2.86 2.93
CA LEU A 12 -7.32 2.85 3.58
C LEU A 12 -6.87 4.28 3.85
N SER A 13 -6.74 4.67 5.13
CA SER A 13 -6.13 5.96 5.45
C SER A 13 -4.62 5.85 5.35
N LEU A 14 -4.08 6.43 4.28
CA LEU A 14 -2.67 6.63 4.01
C LEU A 14 -2.35 8.13 4.13
N CYS A 15 -1.09 8.50 4.44
CA CYS A 15 -0.71 9.91 4.29
C CYS A 15 -0.69 10.31 2.81
N LYS A 16 -0.83 11.60 2.50
CA LYS A 16 -1.06 12.11 1.13
C LYS A 16 -0.18 11.47 0.05
N ASN A 17 1.12 11.32 0.33
CA ASN A 17 2.08 10.73 -0.63
C ASN A 17 1.83 9.24 -0.86
N HIS A 18 1.60 8.46 0.20
CA HIS A 18 1.33 7.03 0.07
C HIS A 18 -0.05 6.75 -0.52
N HIS A 19 -1.05 7.59 -0.23
CA HIS A 19 -2.38 7.47 -0.84
C HIS A 19 -2.30 7.65 -2.36
N TRP A 20 -1.63 8.71 -2.80
CA TRP A 20 -1.43 8.97 -4.22
C TRP A 20 -0.65 7.85 -4.90
N ALA A 21 0.40 7.35 -4.26
CA ALA A 21 1.19 6.25 -4.82
C ALA A 21 0.43 4.92 -4.86
N PHE A 22 -0.44 4.64 -3.89
CA PHE A 22 -1.31 3.46 -3.90
C PHE A 22 -2.30 3.54 -5.07
N ASP A 23 -2.98 4.68 -5.25
CA ASP A 23 -3.90 4.91 -6.37
C ASP A 23 -3.22 4.86 -7.74
N LYS A 24 -1.92 5.17 -7.79
CA LYS A 24 -1.09 5.08 -9.00
C LYS A 24 -0.49 3.69 -9.23
N PHE A 25 -0.82 2.71 -8.39
CA PHE A 25 -0.26 1.36 -8.46
C PHE A 25 1.27 1.33 -8.35
N TRP A 26 1.87 2.24 -7.59
CA TRP A 26 3.32 2.24 -7.34
C TRP A 26 3.71 1.15 -6.35
N PHE A 27 2.79 0.79 -5.47
CA PHE A 27 2.92 -0.34 -4.55
C PHE A 27 1.55 -0.97 -4.29
N THR A 28 1.56 -2.19 -3.78
CA THR A 28 0.40 -2.93 -3.32
C THR A 28 0.71 -3.63 -2.00
N ILE A 29 -0.28 -4.33 -1.45
CA ILE A 29 -0.17 -5.03 -0.16
C ILE A 29 -0.47 -6.53 -0.39
N ASN A 30 0.36 -7.38 0.19
CA ASN A 30 0.22 -8.83 0.17
C ASN A 30 -0.77 -9.32 1.23
N ASP A 31 -1.17 -10.58 1.16
CA ASP A 31 -2.15 -11.16 2.10
C ASP A 31 -1.60 -11.30 3.53
N ASP A 32 -0.28 -11.26 3.69
CA ASP A 32 0.44 -11.20 4.97
C ASP A 32 0.67 -9.74 5.45
N TYR A 33 0.01 -8.77 4.81
CA TYR A 33 0.12 -7.36 5.13
C TYR A 33 1.51 -6.75 4.92
N THR A 34 2.35 -7.38 4.10
CA THR A 34 3.63 -6.82 3.62
C THR A 34 3.42 -5.96 2.38
N ILE A 35 4.28 -4.94 2.22
CA ILE A 35 4.26 -4.04 1.07
C ILE A 35 5.07 -4.64 -0.08
N ARG A 36 4.49 -4.62 -1.28
CA ARG A 36 5.16 -4.95 -2.54
C ARG A 36 5.22 -3.71 -3.44
N VAL A 37 6.39 -3.35 -3.94
CA VAL A 37 6.60 -2.18 -4.79
C VAL A 37 6.69 -2.61 -6.25
N ALA A 38 6.34 -1.73 -7.20
CA ALA A 38 6.52 -2.00 -8.63
C ALA A 38 8.02 -1.98 -9.00
N ASP A 39 8.46 -2.99 -9.75
CA ASP A 39 9.87 -3.15 -10.15
C ASP A 39 10.35 -2.02 -11.06
N ASN A 40 9.45 -1.50 -11.88
CA ASN A 40 9.70 -0.42 -12.85
C ASN A 40 9.59 0.99 -12.23
N LEU A 41 9.35 1.10 -10.93
CA LEU A 41 9.13 2.37 -10.27
C LEU A 41 10.42 3.21 -10.24
N ARG A 42 10.36 4.41 -10.84
CA ARG A 42 11.41 5.44 -10.74
C ARG A 42 10.90 6.61 -9.94
N GLU A 43 11.45 6.76 -8.74
CA GLU A 43 11.13 7.88 -7.84
C GLU A 43 12.22 8.95 -7.98
N ASP A 44 11.84 10.13 -8.47
CA ASP A 44 12.73 11.30 -8.58
C ASP A 44 12.32 12.33 -7.52
N SER A 45 12.49 11.96 -6.24
CA SER A 45 12.13 12.84 -5.12
C SER A 45 13.27 12.91 -4.09
N PRO A 46 14.17 13.90 -4.21
CA PRO A 46 15.36 13.98 -3.35
C PRO A 46 15.07 14.30 -1.88
N HIS A 47 13.83 14.71 -1.55
CA HIS A 47 13.44 15.11 -0.19
C HIS A 47 12.45 14.14 0.48
N ALA A 48 12.04 13.07 -0.20
CA ALA A 48 11.10 12.09 0.34
C ALA A 48 11.77 10.73 0.47
N THR A 49 11.37 9.95 1.49
CA THR A 49 11.75 8.54 1.56
C THR A 49 11.14 7.81 0.36
N PRO A 50 11.95 7.14 -0.48
CA PRO A 50 11.45 6.33 -1.58
C PRO A 50 10.47 5.27 -1.07
N ILE A 51 9.38 5.06 -1.80
CA ILE A 51 8.46 3.94 -1.61
C ILE A 51 9.18 2.61 -1.71
N LYS A 52 10.23 2.53 -2.54
CA LYS A 52 11.08 1.34 -2.62
C LYS A 52 11.69 0.93 -1.27
N ASP A 53 11.96 1.88 -0.37
CA ASP A 53 12.47 1.56 0.97
C ASP A 53 11.43 0.87 1.86
N PHE A 54 10.15 0.82 1.44
CA PHE A 54 9.08 0.13 2.14
C PHE A 54 8.82 -1.28 1.61
N GLU A 55 9.51 -1.71 0.56
CA GLU A 55 9.41 -3.07 0.05
C GLU A 55 9.69 -4.10 1.15
N ASN A 56 8.86 -5.15 1.20
CA ASN A 56 8.88 -6.22 2.20
C ASN A 56 8.62 -5.77 3.65
N LYS A 57 8.29 -4.50 3.90
CA LYS A 57 7.90 -4.05 5.24
C LYS A 57 6.42 -4.32 5.49
N SER A 58 6.08 -4.76 6.69
CA SER A 58 4.70 -4.88 7.12
C SER A 58 4.08 -3.51 7.40
N ILE A 59 2.83 -3.35 7.00
CA ILE A 59 2.03 -2.19 7.39
C ILE A 59 1.69 -2.25 8.88
N ARG A 60 1.48 -1.09 9.50
CA ARG A 60 0.93 -1.09 10.86
C ARG A 60 -0.55 -1.43 10.80
N LEU A 61 -0.89 -2.57 11.40
CA LEU A 61 -2.28 -2.99 11.56
C LEU A 61 -2.93 -2.28 12.77
N PRO A 62 -4.26 -2.07 12.73
CA PRO A 62 -5.00 -1.59 13.89
C PRO A 62 -4.90 -2.54 15.09
N ALA A 63 -5.17 -2.05 16.29
CA ALA A 63 -5.16 -2.90 17.50
C ALA A 63 -6.27 -3.97 17.51
N HIS A 64 -7.36 -3.78 16.75
CA HIS A 64 -8.46 -4.73 16.66
C HIS A 64 -8.61 -5.28 15.25
N GLU A 65 -8.69 -6.61 15.13
CA GLU A 65 -8.83 -7.35 13.88
C GLU A 65 -10.06 -6.95 13.07
N GLN A 66 -11.15 -6.54 13.74
CA GLN A 66 -12.35 -6.03 13.07
C GLN A 66 -12.08 -4.82 12.18
N TYR A 67 -10.96 -4.11 12.38
CA TYR A 67 -10.52 -2.98 11.59
C TYR A 67 -9.45 -3.32 10.57
N TYR A 68 -9.07 -4.59 10.43
CA TYR A 68 -8.08 -4.96 9.44
C TYR A 68 -8.58 -4.66 8.02
N PRO A 69 -7.66 -4.35 7.10
CA PRO A 69 -8.00 -4.30 5.70
C PRO A 69 -8.50 -5.68 5.25
N ARG A 70 -9.61 -5.67 4.49
CA ARG A 70 -10.16 -6.90 3.92
C ARG A 70 -9.20 -7.46 2.87
N LEU A 71 -8.86 -8.73 3.01
CA LEU A 71 -8.01 -9.43 2.05
C LEU A 71 -8.58 -9.34 0.63
N GLU A 72 -9.90 -9.45 0.45
CA GLU A 72 -10.57 -9.31 -0.85
C GLU A 72 -10.30 -7.96 -1.53
N ALA A 73 -10.31 -6.86 -0.76
CA ALA A 73 -10.03 -5.53 -1.29
C ALA A 73 -8.54 -5.39 -1.69
N LEU A 74 -7.63 -5.93 -0.87
CA LEU A 74 -6.21 -5.96 -1.18
C LEU A 74 -5.92 -6.81 -2.42
N GLN A 75 -6.59 -7.95 -2.56
CA GLN A 75 -6.48 -8.84 -3.72
C GLN A 75 -6.98 -8.17 -5.00
N TRP A 76 -8.12 -7.47 -4.95
CA TRP A 76 -8.63 -6.69 -6.07
C TRP A 76 -7.64 -5.60 -6.51
N HIS A 77 -7.12 -4.84 -5.55
CA HIS A 77 -6.11 -3.81 -5.83
C HIS A 77 -4.82 -4.43 -6.40
N ARG A 78 -4.35 -5.53 -5.81
CA ARG A 78 -3.15 -6.25 -6.26
C ARG A 78 -3.30 -6.78 -7.68
N LYS A 79 -4.49 -7.26 -8.06
CA LYS A 79 -4.76 -7.65 -9.44
C LYS A 79 -4.63 -6.46 -10.39
N ALA A 80 -5.26 -5.33 -10.06
CA ALA A 80 -5.14 -4.11 -10.85
C ALA A 80 -3.70 -3.58 -10.92
N PHE A 81 -2.93 -3.71 -9.84
CA PHE A 81 -1.50 -3.40 -9.78
C PHE A 81 -0.70 -4.23 -10.78
N PHE A 82 -0.91 -5.56 -10.84
CA PHE A 82 -0.20 -6.40 -11.82
C PHE A 82 -0.65 -6.15 -13.26
N GLU A 83 -1.88 -5.71 -13.49
CA GLU A 83 -2.38 -5.38 -14.83
C GLU A 83 -1.90 -4.01 -15.34
N ARG A 84 -1.60 -3.06 -14.44
CA ARG A 84 -1.39 -1.64 -14.77
C ARG A 84 -0.04 -1.06 -14.37
N GLY A 85 0.63 -1.66 -13.38
CA GLY A 85 1.84 -1.11 -12.74
C GLY A 85 3.07 -2.04 -12.78
N ALA A 86 2.93 -3.29 -13.25
CA ALA A 86 4.05 -4.23 -13.42
C ALA A 86 5.01 -3.78 -14.55
#